data_AF-A0A376GGN5-F1
#
_entry.id   AF-A0A376GGN5-F1
#
_cell.length_a   1.000
_cell.length_b   1.000
_cell.length_c   1.000
_cell.angle_alpha   90.00
_cell.angle_beta   90.00
_cell.angle_gamma   90.00
#
_symmetry.space_group_name_H-M   'P 1'
#
loop_
_entity.id
_entity.type
_entity.pdbx_description
1 polymer ?
#
loop_
_entity_poly.entity_id
_entity_poly.type
_entity_poly.pdbx_seq_one_letter_code
_entity_poly.pdbx_strand_id
1 'polypeptide(L)'
;MTIKNLFAIIIKLIGFFFIIETFITFFPEQINLLMNFDVIFPEEIKSQNIVLFPYITLIILFIVLFLIYYTFIYKTEIMIRFLRIEKYFEDTRIENLTIPIQKYAQISIIIVSIILLIFQLPIFINTTIKYFSVKDSFQDGLTSDLISSSIIILLSFIGIIFSDKLSKNFAK
;
A
#
# COMPACT_ATOMS: atom_id res chain seq x y z
N MET A 1 -3.67 21.31 -19.40
CA MET A 1 -3.91 20.60 -18.12
C MET A 1 -2.74 20.89 -17.16
N THR A 2 -2.97 21.02 -15.84
CA THR A 2 -1.89 21.28 -14.86
C THR A 2 -1.29 19.96 -14.37
N ILE A 3 -0.02 19.99 -13.97
CA ILE A 3 0.67 18.81 -13.41
C ILE A 3 -0.05 18.29 -12.16
N LYS A 4 -0.59 19.20 -11.34
CA LYS A 4 -1.44 18.87 -10.20
C LYS A 4 -2.65 18.01 -10.59
N ASN A 5 -3.33 18.34 -11.69
CA ASN A 5 -4.47 17.56 -12.16
C ASN A 5 -4.05 16.18 -12.68
N LEU A 6 -2.87 16.07 -13.31
CA LEU A 6 -2.34 14.79 -13.77
C LEU A 6 -2.05 13.86 -12.59
N PHE A 7 -1.37 14.38 -11.56
CA PHE A 7 -1.12 13.62 -10.34
C PHE A 7 -2.40 13.27 -9.59
N ALA A 8 -3.39 14.16 -9.57
CA ALA A 8 -4.69 13.84 -9.00
C ALA A 8 -5.33 12.62 -9.69
N ILE A 9 -5.25 12.54 -11.02
CA ILE A 9 -5.74 11.39 -11.79
C ILE A 9 -4.92 10.14 -11.46
N ILE A 10 -3.59 10.23 -11.44
CA ILE A 10 -2.71 9.10 -11.11
C ILE A 10 -3.02 8.56 -9.70
N ILE A 11 -3.14 9.42 -8.69
CA ILE A 11 -3.45 9.02 -7.32
C ILE A 11 -4.82 8.35 -7.24
N LYS A 12 -5.82 8.87 -7.98
CA LYS A 12 -7.15 8.25 -8.03
C LYS A 12 -7.12 6.86 -8.68
N LEU A 13 -6.38 6.69 -9.78
CA LEU A 13 -6.19 5.40 -10.43
C LEU A 13 -5.51 4.40 -9.49
N ILE A 14 -4.49 4.84 -8.77
CA ILE A 14 -3.79 4.05 -7.75
C ILE A 14 -4.77 3.63 -6.64
N GLY A 15 -5.57 4.55 -6.12
CA GLY A 15 -6.57 4.24 -5.09
C GLY A 15 -7.61 3.23 -5.58
N PHE A 16 -8.08 3.38 -6.82
CA PHE A 16 -9.00 2.42 -7.46
C PHE A 16 -8.37 1.04 -7.60
N PHE A 17 -7.13 0.98 -8.09
CA PHE A 17 -6.39 -0.27 -8.21
C PHE A 17 -6.26 -0.97 -6.86
N PHE A 18 -5.90 -0.23 -5.80
CA PHE A 18 -5.77 -0.79 -4.45
C PHE A 18 -7.08 -1.41 -3.94
N ILE A 19 -8.20 -0.71 -4.13
CA ILE A 19 -9.52 -1.20 -3.71
C ILE A 19 -9.87 -2.49 -4.48
N ILE A 20 -9.66 -2.51 -5.79
CA ILE A 20 -9.93 -3.69 -6.63
C ILE A 20 -9.05 -4.87 -6.22
N GLU A 21 -7.73 -4.65 -6.09
CA GLU A 21 -6.77 -5.69 -5.75
C GLU A 21 -7.08 -6.29 -4.37
N THR A 22 -7.36 -5.44 -3.38
CA THR A 22 -7.75 -5.89 -2.03
C THR A 22 -9.06 -6.67 -2.07
N PHE A 23 -10.03 -6.24 -2.88
CA PHE A 23 -11.30 -6.95 -3.01
C PHE A 23 -11.12 -8.33 -3.67
N ILE A 24 -10.25 -8.46 -4.66
CA ILE A 24 -10.01 -9.72 -5.38
C ILE A 24 -9.15 -10.69 -4.56
N THR A 25 -8.17 -10.19 -3.80
CA THR A 25 -7.20 -11.03 -3.07
C THR A 25 -7.65 -11.33 -1.65
N PHE A 26 -7.99 -10.31 -0.87
CA PHE A 26 -8.27 -10.44 0.56
C PHE A 26 -9.69 -10.92 0.84
N PHE A 27 -10.68 -10.44 0.08
CA PHE A 27 -12.09 -10.73 0.36
C PHE A 27 -12.41 -12.24 0.26
N PRO A 28 -11.97 -12.97 -0.79
CA PRO A 28 -12.17 -14.42 -0.87
C PRO A 28 -11.45 -15.17 0.24
N GLU A 29 -10.25 -14.72 0.63
CA GLU A 29 -9.45 -15.35 1.68
C GLU A 29 -10.11 -15.22 3.07
N GLN A 30 -10.70 -14.05 3.37
CA GLN A 30 -11.48 -13.85 4.60
C GLN A 30 -12.77 -14.67 4.61
N ILE A 31 -13.46 -14.78 3.46
CA ILE A 31 -14.65 -15.64 3.35
C ILE A 31 -14.27 -17.11 3.58
N ASN A 32 -13.16 -17.56 2.99
CA ASN A 32 -12.65 -18.92 3.16
C ASN A 32 -12.33 -19.21 4.64
N LEU A 33 -11.66 -18.28 5.33
CA LEU A 33 -11.40 -18.37 6.77
C LEU A 33 -12.68 -18.42 7.60
N LEU A 34 -13.73 -17.67 7.21
CA LEU A 34 -15.02 -17.69 7.91
C LEU A 34 -15.76 -19.02 7.72
N MET A 35 -15.80 -19.53 6.49
CA MET A 35 -16.50 -20.76 6.13
C MET A 35 -15.81 -22.02 6.67
N ASN A 36 -14.48 -22.02 6.68
CA ASN A 36 -13.67 -23.16 7.10
C ASN A 36 -13.03 -22.96 8.48
N PHE A 37 -13.54 -22.02 9.28
CA PHE A 37 -13.02 -21.70 10.61
C PHE A 37 -12.85 -22.96 11.47
N ASP A 38 -13.83 -23.86 11.41
CA ASP A 38 -13.83 -25.09 12.19
C ASP A 38 -12.80 -26.13 11.77
N VAL A 39 -12.32 -26.05 10.53
CA VAL A 39 -11.36 -26.99 9.95
C VAL A 39 -9.93 -26.44 10.05
N ILE A 40 -9.78 -25.12 9.96
CA ILE A 40 -8.48 -24.44 9.91
C ILE A 40 -7.89 -24.27 11.32
N PHE A 41 -8.71 -24.06 12.35
CA PHE A 41 -8.23 -23.80 13.71
C PHE A 41 -8.39 -25.02 14.63
N PRO A 42 -7.33 -25.45 15.35
CA PRO A 42 -7.39 -26.55 16.31
C PRO A 42 -8.32 -26.24 17.52
N GLU A 43 -8.91 -27.28 18.12
CA GLU A 43 -9.93 -27.13 19.18
C GLU A 43 -9.46 -26.36 20.42
N GLU A 44 -8.18 -26.44 20.76
CA GLU A 44 -7.55 -25.70 21.86
C GLU A 44 -7.71 -24.17 21.69
N ILE A 45 -7.63 -23.69 20.45
CA ILE A 45 -7.77 -22.27 20.06
C ILE A 45 -9.25 -21.87 20.02
N LYS A 46 -10.15 -22.78 19.61
CA LYS A 46 -11.60 -22.52 19.60
C LYS A 46 -12.16 -22.25 21.00
N SER A 47 -11.61 -22.92 22.01
CA SER A 47 -12.02 -22.74 23.42
C SER A 47 -11.76 -21.32 23.97
N GLN A 48 -10.92 -20.54 23.30
CA GLN A 48 -10.52 -19.18 23.71
C GLN A 48 -11.37 -18.05 23.08
N ASN A 49 -12.56 -18.34 22.54
CA ASN A 49 -13.43 -17.33 21.89
C ASN A 49 -12.79 -16.62 20.67
N ILE A 50 -11.90 -17.30 19.95
CA ILE A 50 -11.18 -16.78 18.77
C ILE A 50 -12.08 -16.62 17.54
N VAL A 51 -13.34 -17.05 17.62
CA VAL A 51 -14.39 -16.84 16.60
C VAL A 51 -14.55 -15.36 16.23
N LEU A 52 -14.21 -14.41 17.12
CA LEU A 52 -14.22 -12.98 16.85
C LEU A 52 -13.11 -12.51 15.89
N PHE A 53 -12.01 -13.26 15.75
CA PHE A 53 -10.83 -12.85 14.99
C PHE A 53 -11.11 -12.54 13.51
N PRO A 54 -11.80 -13.42 12.73
CA PRO A 54 -12.14 -13.14 11.33
C PRO A 54 -13.09 -11.94 11.16
N TYR A 55 -13.98 -11.71 12.13
CA TYR A 55 -14.88 -10.54 12.11
C TYR A 55 -14.11 -9.24 12.39
N ILE A 56 -13.18 -9.28 13.34
CA ILE A 56 -12.32 -8.15 13.67
C ILE A 56 -11.43 -7.80 12.46
N THR A 57 -10.83 -8.79 11.79
CA THR A 57 -10.02 -8.55 10.58
C THR A 57 -10.84 -7.95 9.44
N LEU A 58 -12.08 -8.41 9.24
CA LEU A 58 -13.01 -7.81 8.27
C LEU A 58 -13.35 -6.35 8.58
N ILE A 59 -13.62 -6.02 9.85
CA ILE A 59 -13.89 -4.65 10.28
C ILE A 59 -12.67 -3.76 10.04
N ILE A 60 -11.48 -4.22 10.43
CA ILE A 60 -10.22 -3.49 10.20
C ILE A 60 -9.99 -3.27 8.70
N LEU A 61 -10.19 -4.31 7.88
CA LEU A 61 -10.05 -4.22 6.43
C LEU A 61 -11.00 -3.18 5.85
N PHE A 62 -12.24 -3.14 6.31
CA PHE A 62 -13.23 -2.15 5.89
C PHE A 62 -12.80 -0.73 6.26
N ILE A 63 -12.27 -0.53 7.47
CA ILE A 63 -11.72 0.76 7.91
C ILE A 63 -10.54 1.19 7.01
N VAL A 64 -9.63 0.27 6.69
CA VAL A 64 -8.48 0.54 5.80
C VAL A 64 -8.95 0.91 4.40
N LEU A 65 -9.88 0.14 3.82
CA LEU A 65 -10.46 0.43 2.50
C LEU A 65 -11.18 1.78 2.48
N PHE A 66 -11.92 2.08 3.53
CA PHE A 66 -12.59 3.38 3.67
C PHE A 66 -11.58 4.53 3.75
N LEU A 67 -10.48 4.37 4.51
CA LEU A 67 -9.41 5.35 4.58
C LEU A 67 -8.75 5.57 3.22
N ILE A 68 -8.47 4.50 2.47
CA ILE A 68 -7.89 4.57 1.12
C ILE A 68 -8.86 5.27 0.17
N TYR A 69 -10.12 4.87 0.15
CA TYR A 69 -11.15 5.54 -0.65
C TYR A 69 -11.24 7.04 -0.31
N TYR A 70 -11.28 7.36 0.98
CA TYR A 70 -11.37 8.73 1.44
C TYR A 70 -10.15 9.55 1.04
N THR A 71 -8.93 9.05 1.23
CA THR A 71 -7.70 9.81 0.99
C THR A 71 -7.25 9.84 -0.47
N PHE A 72 -7.42 8.76 -1.23
CA PHE A 72 -6.96 8.66 -2.62
C PHE A 72 -8.03 9.10 -3.61
N ILE A 73 -9.30 8.76 -3.38
CA ILE A 73 -10.38 8.99 -4.36
C ILE A 73 -11.18 10.26 -4.04
N TYR A 74 -11.71 10.36 -2.82
CA TYR A 74 -12.62 11.45 -2.43
C TYR A 74 -11.87 12.75 -2.14
N LYS A 75 -10.85 12.69 -1.26
CA LYS A 75 -10.06 13.81 -0.78
C LYS A 75 -8.60 13.68 -1.23
N THR A 76 -8.38 13.48 -2.54
CA THR A 76 -7.07 13.35 -3.18
C THR A 76 -6.11 14.52 -2.87
N GLU A 77 -6.65 15.68 -2.53
CA GLU A 77 -5.91 16.85 -2.03
C GLU A 77 -5.02 16.52 -0.82
N ILE A 78 -5.47 15.61 0.05
CA ILE A 78 -4.70 15.15 1.21
C ILE A 78 -3.42 14.48 0.73
N MET A 79 -3.52 13.57 -0.24
CA MET A 79 -2.37 12.88 -0.82
C MET A 79 -1.48 13.84 -1.63
N ILE A 80 -2.08 14.77 -2.38
CA ILE A 80 -1.34 15.81 -3.12
C ILE A 80 -0.51 16.68 -2.17
N ARG A 81 -1.07 17.07 -1.03
CA ARG A 81 -0.39 17.85 0.02
C ARG A 81 0.65 17.01 0.74
N PHE A 82 0.34 15.75 1.06
CA PHE A 82 1.27 14.83 1.71
C PHE A 82 2.52 14.57 0.85
N LEU A 83 2.31 14.34 -0.44
CA LEU A 83 3.37 14.19 -1.45
C LEU A 83 4.01 15.53 -1.84
N ARG A 84 3.57 16.64 -1.23
CA ARG A 84 4.08 18.01 -1.44
C ARG A 84 4.10 18.44 -2.91
N ILE A 85 3.23 17.88 -3.75
CA ILE A 85 3.23 18.09 -5.20
C ILE A 85 3.03 19.58 -5.52
N GLU A 86 2.21 20.28 -4.72
CA GLU A 86 2.01 21.73 -4.83
C GLU A 86 3.30 22.52 -4.66
N LYS A 87 4.18 22.10 -3.74
CA LYS A 87 5.46 22.77 -3.47
C LYS A 87 6.50 22.53 -4.58
N TYR A 88 6.40 21.41 -5.30
CA TYR A 88 7.37 21.04 -6.34
C TYR A 88 6.98 21.53 -7.75
N PHE A 89 5.68 21.68 -8.02
CA PHE A 89 5.18 21.92 -9.37
C PHE A 89 4.40 23.22 -9.56
N GLU A 90 3.94 23.93 -8.52
CA GLU A 90 3.14 25.17 -8.68
C GLU A 90 2.03 25.01 -9.76
N ASP A 91 1.54 26.10 -10.35
CA ASP A 91 0.57 26.10 -11.47
C ASP A 91 1.24 25.91 -12.84
N THR A 92 2.29 25.08 -12.92
CA THR A 92 2.91 24.79 -14.21
C THR A 92 1.92 24.07 -15.14
N ARG A 93 1.63 24.72 -16.27
CA ARG A 93 0.85 24.18 -17.37
C ARG A 93 1.73 23.27 -18.22
N ILE A 94 1.15 22.16 -18.68
CA ILE A 94 1.86 21.14 -19.47
C ILE A 94 2.46 21.70 -20.78
N GLU A 95 2.00 22.86 -21.27
CA GLU A 95 2.46 23.48 -22.51
C GLU A 95 3.85 24.17 -22.43
N ASN A 96 4.41 24.41 -21.23
CA ASN A 96 5.70 25.13 -21.05
C ASN A 96 6.80 24.27 -20.40
N LEU A 97 6.85 22.97 -20.70
CA LEU A 97 7.80 22.06 -20.04
C LEU A 97 9.24 22.14 -20.60
N THR A 98 10.06 23.00 -20.00
CA THR A 98 11.49 22.70 -19.78
C THR A 98 11.68 22.25 -18.34
N ILE A 99 11.05 21.13 -17.96
CA ILE A 99 11.27 20.56 -16.61
C ILE A 99 12.70 19.97 -16.58
N PRO A 100 13.55 20.40 -15.64
CA PRO A 100 14.90 19.85 -15.52
C PRO A 100 14.83 18.35 -15.20
N ILE A 101 15.75 17.57 -15.78
CA ILE A 101 15.78 16.10 -15.71
C ILE A 101 15.70 15.58 -14.26
N GLN A 102 16.28 16.35 -13.33
CA GLN A 102 16.22 16.09 -11.90
C GLN A 102 14.78 16.00 -11.34
N LYS A 103 13.90 16.90 -11.77
CA LYS A 103 12.49 16.91 -11.33
C LYS A 103 11.73 15.72 -11.90
N TYR A 104 12.03 15.29 -13.13
CA TYR A 104 11.48 14.05 -13.69
C TYR A 104 11.95 12.82 -12.91
N ALA A 105 13.25 12.71 -12.64
CA ALA A 105 13.79 11.60 -11.85
C ALA A 105 13.15 11.53 -10.46
N GLN A 106 12.95 12.68 -9.82
CA GLN A 106 12.27 12.74 -8.53
C GLN A 106 10.83 12.23 -8.58
N ILE A 107 10.04 12.68 -9.57
CA ILE A 107 8.67 12.22 -9.78
C ILE A 107 8.64 10.70 -9.96
N SER A 108 9.50 10.19 -10.84
CA SER A 108 9.57 8.76 -11.14
C SER A 108 9.91 7.94 -9.89
N ILE A 109 10.87 8.39 -9.08
CA ILE A 109 11.21 7.75 -7.81
C ILE A 109 10.00 7.71 -6.88
N ILE A 110 9.28 8.83 -6.71
CA ILE A 110 8.10 8.90 -5.85
C ILE A 110 7.00 7.94 -6.35
N ILE A 111 6.70 7.95 -7.64
CA ILE A 111 5.66 7.10 -8.23
C ILE A 111 6.02 5.62 -8.05
N VAL A 112 7.25 5.22 -8.37
CA VAL A 112 7.70 3.83 -8.22
C VAL A 112 7.65 3.40 -6.76
N SER A 113 8.10 4.25 -5.83
CA SER A 113 8.06 3.93 -4.40
C SER A 113 6.63 3.82 -3.87
N ILE A 114 5.69 4.65 -4.32
CA ILE A 114 4.28 4.52 -3.95
C ILE A 114 3.71 3.21 -4.48
N ILE A 115 4.01 2.85 -5.73
CA ILE A 115 3.57 1.60 -6.35
C ILE A 115 4.10 0.40 -5.53
N LEU A 116 5.40 0.36 -5.24
CA LEU A 116 6.02 -0.71 -4.46
C LEU A 116 5.43 -0.84 -3.06
N LEU A 117 5.20 0.29 -2.39
CA LEU A 117 4.53 0.30 -1.09
C LEU A 117 3.14 -0.33 -1.19
N ILE A 118 2.41 0.02 -2.26
CA ILE A 118 1.04 -0.42 -2.46
C ILE A 118 0.94 -1.91 -2.72
N PHE A 119 1.84 -2.48 -3.52
CA PHE A 119 1.84 -3.92 -3.80
C PHE A 119 2.30 -4.74 -2.58
N GLN A 120 3.29 -4.25 -1.81
CA GLN A 120 3.83 -5.04 -0.71
C GLN A 120 3.08 -4.91 0.60
N LEU A 121 2.29 -3.85 0.82
CA LEU A 121 1.57 -3.66 2.06
C LEU A 121 0.50 -4.76 2.32
N PRO A 122 -0.34 -5.15 1.34
CA PRO A 122 -1.27 -6.27 1.51
C PRO A 122 -0.56 -7.59 1.76
N ILE A 123 0.52 -7.86 1.02
CA ILE A 123 1.33 -9.09 1.19
C ILE A 123 1.90 -9.13 2.60
N PHE A 124 2.51 -8.04 3.07
CA PHE A 124 3.05 -7.93 4.41
C PHE A 124 1.99 -8.20 5.48
N ILE A 125 0.79 -7.59 5.36
CA ILE A 125 -0.31 -7.80 6.31
C ILE A 125 -0.75 -9.26 6.31
N ASN A 126 -0.96 -9.87 5.13
CA ASN A 126 -1.41 -11.26 5.02
C ASN A 126 -0.38 -12.23 5.61
N THR A 127 0.88 -12.09 5.22
CA THR A 127 1.97 -12.94 5.70
C THR A 127 2.19 -12.78 7.20
N THR A 128 2.04 -11.55 7.74
CA THR A 128 2.10 -11.31 9.19
C THR A 128 1.00 -12.06 9.93
N ILE A 129 -0.25 -11.97 9.46
CA ILE A 129 -1.38 -12.68 10.07
C ILE A 129 -1.14 -14.19 10.04
N LYS A 130 -0.70 -14.73 8.90
CA LYS A 130 -0.37 -16.15 8.75
C LYS A 130 0.76 -16.58 9.68
N TYR A 131 1.83 -15.80 9.76
CA TYR A 131 2.99 -16.10 10.60
C TYR A 131 2.61 -16.27 12.08
N PHE A 132 1.74 -15.40 12.60
CA PHE A 132 1.27 -15.50 13.98
C PHE A 132 0.14 -16.53 14.19
N SER A 133 -0.47 -17.06 13.12
CA SER A 133 -1.61 -17.99 13.20
C SER A 133 -1.22 -19.47 13.06
N VAL A 134 0.01 -19.79 12.64
CA VAL A 134 0.43 -21.16 12.30
C VAL A 134 1.52 -21.66 13.26
N LYS A 135 1.51 -22.97 13.58
CA LYS A 135 2.56 -23.63 14.39
C LYS A 135 3.95 -23.44 13.75
N ASP A 136 4.97 -23.32 14.61
CA ASP A 136 6.35 -22.97 14.25
C ASP A 136 6.95 -23.76 13.08
N SER A 137 6.55 -25.02 12.91
CA SER A 137 7.01 -25.90 11.83
C SER A 137 6.62 -25.49 10.40
N PHE A 138 5.71 -24.53 10.23
CA PHE A 138 5.27 -24.02 8.91
C PHE A 138 5.70 -22.57 8.67
N GLN A 139 6.48 -21.99 9.58
CA GLN A 139 6.87 -20.58 9.51
C GLN A 139 7.96 -20.30 8.47
N ASP A 140 8.85 -21.26 8.15
CA ASP A 140 10.04 -21.03 7.31
C ASP A 140 9.76 -20.41 5.94
N GLY A 141 8.67 -20.79 5.27
CA GLY A 141 8.25 -20.17 4.01
C GLY A 141 7.67 -18.76 4.18
N LEU A 142 6.96 -18.54 5.30
CA LEU A 142 6.33 -17.27 5.63
C LEU A 142 7.36 -16.22 6.08
N THR A 143 8.45 -16.63 6.74
CA THR A 143 9.52 -15.72 7.22
C THR A 143 10.19 -15.01 6.05
N SER A 144 10.46 -15.71 4.95
CA SER A 144 11.08 -15.13 3.75
C SER A 144 10.20 -14.04 3.11
N ASP A 145 8.89 -14.32 2.99
CA ASP A 145 7.92 -13.38 2.44
C ASP A 145 7.72 -12.17 3.35
N LEU A 146 7.76 -12.37 4.67
CA LEU A 146 7.70 -11.30 5.67
C LEU A 146 8.92 -10.38 5.59
N ILE A 147 10.12 -10.95 5.53
CA ILE A 147 11.37 -10.20 5.44
C ILE A 147 11.42 -9.41 4.13
N SER A 148 11.13 -10.06 3.00
CA SER A 148 11.18 -9.42 1.68
C SER A 148 10.17 -8.27 1.56
N SER A 149 8.92 -8.49 1.97
CA SER A 149 7.88 -7.44 1.98
C SER A 149 8.23 -6.29 2.93
N SER A 150 8.80 -6.57 4.11
CA SER A 150 9.29 -5.56 5.05
C SER A 150 10.38 -4.68 4.44
N ILE A 151 11.39 -5.30 3.80
CA ILE A 151 12.50 -4.59 3.16
C ILE A 151 11.98 -3.69 2.04
N ILE A 152 11.08 -4.19 1.20
CA ILE A 152 10.52 -3.42 0.09
C ILE A 152 9.68 -2.24 0.60
N ILE A 153 8.88 -2.43 1.65
CA ILE A 153 8.13 -1.33 2.29
C ILE A 153 9.10 -0.27 2.82
N LEU A 154 10.18 -0.69 3.48
CA LEU A 154 11.19 0.22 4.02
C LEU A 154 11.91 1.01 2.91
N LEU A 155 12.31 0.34 1.83
CA LEU A 155 12.88 0.97 0.64
C LEU A 155 11.90 1.94 -0.02
N SER A 156 10.62 1.61 -0.02
CA SER A 156 9.56 2.48 -0.55
C SER A 156 9.41 3.75 0.29
N PHE A 157 9.44 3.65 1.62
CA PHE A 157 9.46 4.83 2.50
C PHE A 157 10.72 5.67 2.29
N ILE A 158 11.89 5.05 2.17
CA ILE A 158 13.15 5.74 1.88
C ILE A 158 13.04 6.48 0.54
N GLY A 159 12.52 5.84 -0.50
CA GLY A 159 12.34 6.45 -1.81
C GLY A 159 11.39 7.65 -1.79
N ILE A 160 10.31 7.58 -1.02
CA ILE A 160 9.37 8.71 -0.84
C ILE A 160 10.04 9.86 -0.08
N ILE A 161 10.62 9.59 1.10
CA ILE A 161 11.18 10.61 2.01
C ILE A 161 12.44 11.26 1.42
N PHE A 162 13.30 10.47 0.78
CA PHE A 162 14.59 10.93 0.27
C PHE A 162 14.60 11.13 -1.25
N SER A 163 13.43 11.16 -1.90
CA SER A 163 13.30 11.42 -3.34
C SER A 163 14.07 12.67 -3.81
N ASP A 164 14.06 13.75 -3.02
CA ASP A 164 14.81 14.99 -3.26
C ASP A 164 16.34 14.79 -3.32
N LYS A 165 16.88 13.93 -2.46
CA LYS A 165 18.33 13.64 -2.41
C LYS A 165 18.71 12.63 -3.48
N LEU A 166 17.87 11.61 -3.71
CA LEU A 166 18.09 10.60 -4.73
C LEU A 166 18.05 11.20 -6.14
N SER A 167 17.12 12.12 -6.40
CA SER A 167 16.99 12.77 -7.70
C SER A 167 18.20 13.62 -8.10
N LYS A 168 18.89 14.23 -7.12
CA LYS A 168 20.13 15.01 -7.35
C LYS A 168 21.25 14.18 -7.99
N ASN A 169 21.29 12.88 -7.75
CA ASN A 169 22.30 12.00 -8.33
C ASN A 169 22.08 11.73 -9.83
N PHE A 170 20.87 11.99 -10.35
CA PHE A 170 20.53 11.82 -11.76
C PHE A 170 20.72 13.11 -12.59
N ALA A 171 21.14 14.21 -11.95
CA ALA A 171 21.36 15.51 -12.58
C ALA A 171 22.84 15.94 -12.62
N LYS A 172 23.74 15.04 -12.19
CA LYS A 172 25.19 15.12 -12.47
C LYS A 172 25.48 14.42 -13.79
#